data_AF-A0A125Q1J3-F1
#
_entry.id   AF-A0A125Q1J3-F1
#
_cell.length_a   1.000
_cell.length_b   1.000
_cell.length_c   1.000
_cell.angle_alpha   90.00
_cell.angle_beta   90.00
_cell.angle_gamma   90.00
#
_symmetry.space_group_name_H-M   'P 1'
#
loop_
_entity.id
_entity.type
_entity.pdbx_description
1 polymer ?
#
loop_
_entity_poly.entity_id
_entity_poly.type
_entity_poly.pdbx_seq_one_letter_code
_entity_poly.pdbx_strand_id
1 'polypeptide(L)'
;MPLGNEVDEQTIRNTISAMNQTDAQCDAAQRAVDNTSSFLDTQWRGEAKTTFTTSIQQWLEGLSKVKQGLLDLNTAMTSHYQTSAQVEQDNALSASWT
;
A
#
# COMPACT_ATOMS: atom_id res chain seq x y z
N MET A 1 9.57 -27.54 -18.10
CA MET A 1 8.51 -26.50 -18.07
C MET A 1 8.94 -25.44 -17.09
N PRO A 2 8.83 -24.13 -17.40
CA PRO A 2 9.02 -23.10 -16.39
C PRO A 2 7.82 -23.20 -15.43
N LEU A 3 8.05 -23.83 -14.27
CA LEU A 3 7.04 -24.18 -13.28
C LEU A 3 6.72 -22.96 -12.43
N GLY A 4 5.79 -22.09 -12.84
CA GLY A 4 5.13 -21.06 -12.00
C GLY A 4 5.98 -19.93 -11.37
N ASN A 5 7.26 -20.17 -11.12
CA ASN A 5 8.13 -19.46 -10.18
C ASN A 5 8.56 -18.08 -10.70
N GLU A 6 8.96 -17.98 -11.98
CA GLU A 6 9.29 -16.68 -12.58
C GLU A 6 8.07 -15.76 -12.70
N VAL A 7 6.88 -16.33 -12.94
CA VAL A 7 5.64 -15.54 -13.11
C VAL A 7 5.15 -15.04 -11.76
N ASP A 8 5.18 -15.86 -10.70
CA ASP A 8 4.79 -15.46 -9.36
C ASP A 8 5.77 -14.46 -8.74
N GLU A 9 7.08 -14.67 -8.88
CA GLU A 9 8.08 -13.71 -8.37
C GLU A 9 7.99 -12.36 -9.07
N GLN A 10 7.87 -12.35 -10.41
CA GLN A 10 7.72 -11.11 -11.16
C GLN A 10 6.40 -10.40 -10.80
N THR A 11 5.31 -11.15 -10.62
CA THR A 11 4.02 -10.59 -10.22
C THR A 11 4.09 -9.97 -8.83
N ILE A 12 4.71 -10.65 -7.86
CA ILE A 12 4.91 -10.14 -6.50
C ILE A 12 5.75 -8.86 -6.53
N ARG A 13 6.89 -8.85 -7.25
CA ARG A 13 7.73 -7.66 -7.40
C ARG A 13 6.98 -6.48 -8.03
N ASN A 14 6.19 -6.75 -9.08
CA ASN A 14 5.36 -5.73 -9.72
C ASN A 14 4.32 -5.16 -8.75
N THR A 15 3.71 -6.02 -7.93
CA THR A 15 2.66 -5.61 -6.99
C THR A 15 3.25 -4.81 -5.83
N ILE A 16 4.42 -5.19 -5.30
CA ILE A 16 5.18 -4.39 -4.31
C ILE A 16 5.53 -3.02 -4.89
N SER A 17 6.04 -2.97 -6.13
CA SER A 17 6.38 -1.71 -6.80
C SER A 17 5.15 -0.82 -6.97
N ALA A 18 4.01 -1.39 -7.38
CA ALA A 18 2.76 -0.66 -7.52
C ALA A 18 2.29 -0.08 -6.17
N MET A 19 2.37 -0.87 -5.08
CA MET A 19 2.01 -0.40 -3.74
C MET A 19 2.89 0.75 -3.26
N ASN A 20 4.21 0.65 -3.45
CA ASN A 20 5.14 1.73 -3.09
C ASN A 20 4.84 3.00 -3.88
N GLN A 21 4.47 2.87 -5.15
CA GLN A 21 4.04 4.01 -5.97
C GLN A 21 2.73 4.60 -5.47
N THR A 22 1.75 3.77 -5.09
CA THR A 22 0.49 4.23 -4.50
C THR A 22 0.73 4.95 -3.18
N ASP A 23 1.61 4.45 -2.30
CA ASP A 23 1.94 5.10 -1.03
C ASP A 23 2.55 6.50 -1.26
N ALA A 24 3.48 6.62 -2.22
CA ALA A 24 4.03 7.91 -2.61
C ALA A 24 2.97 8.88 -3.19
N GLN A 25 1.99 8.36 -3.93
CA GLN A 25 0.85 9.15 -4.42
C GLN A 25 -0.07 9.58 -3.28
N CYS A 26 -0.31 8.72 -2.28
CA CYS A 26 -1.04 9.06 -1.08
C CYS A 26 -0.35 10.20 -0.31
N ASP A 27 0.97 10.16 -0.16
CA ASP A 27 1.75 11.23 0.46
C ASP A 27 1.71 12.55 -0.32
N ALA A 28 1.71 12.48 -1.66
CA ALA A 28 1.54 13.65 -2.50
C ALA A 28 0.13 14.26 -2.34
N ALA A 29 -0.90 13.42 -2.32
CA ALA A 29 -2.28 13.85 -2.12
C ALA A 29 -2.48 14.49 -0.74
N GLN A 30 -1.94 13.88 0.32
CA GLN A 30 -1.99 14.42 1.68
C GLN A 30 -1.37 15.82 1.72
N ARG A 31 -0.15 15.99 1.19
CA ARG A 31 0.52 17.30 1.14
C ARG A 31 -0.29 18.34 0.35
N ALA A 32 -0.90 17.96 -0.77
CA ALA A 32 -1.72 18.86 -1.56
C ALA A 32 -2.97 19.32 -0.79
N VAL A 33 -3.61 18.40 -0.06
CA VAL A 33 -4.77 18.71 0.79
C VAL A 33 -4.35 19.60 1.96
N ASP A 34 -3.25 19.30 2.65
CA ASP A 34 -2.76 20.11 3.78
C ASP A 34 -2.42 21.55 3.33
N ASN A 35 -1.74 21.71 2.20
CA ASN A 35 -1.43 23.02 1.62
C ASN A 35 -2.70 23.81 1.27
N THR A 36 -3.68 23.15 0.64
CA THR A 36 -4.94 23.78 0.26
C THR A 36 -5.76 24.16 1.49
N SER A 37 -5.77 23.30 2.50
CA SER A 37 -6.45 23.52 3.78
C SER A 37 -5.86 24.73 4.51
N SER A 38 -4.53 24.83 4.56
CA SER A 38 -3.83 25.97 5.16
C SER A 38 -4.14 27.28 4.42
N PHE A 39 -4.13 27.26 3.08
CA PHE A 39 -4.52 28.42 2.28
C PHE A 39 -5.97 28.86 2.57
N LEU A 40 -6.91 27.91 2.54
CA LEU A 40 -8.32 28.17 2.82
C LEU A 40 -8.57 28.65 4.24
N ASP A 41 -7.77 28.20 5.22
CA ASP A 41 -7.87 28.65 6.61
C ASP A 41 -7.67 30.17 6.75
N THR A 42 -6.79 30.74 5.90
CA THR A 42 -6.47 32.18 5.89
C THR A 42 -7.49 33.04 5.15
N GLN A 43 -8.11 32.51 4.08
CA GLN A 43 -8.99 33.28 3.19
C GLN A 43 -10.47 33.09 3.51
N TRP A 44 -10.85 31.91 3.98
CA TRP A 44 -12.25 31.52 4.15
C TRP A 44 -12.68 31.65 5.62
N ARG A 45 -13.91 32.10 5.87
CA ARG A 45 -14.49 32.25 7.21
C ARG A 45 -15.94 31.77 7.21
N GLY A 46 -16.46 31.46 8.40
CA GLY A 46 -17.84 31.03 8.62
C GLY A 46 -18.02 29.52 8.70
N GLU A 47 -19.26 29.07 8.82
CA GLU A 47 -19.64 27.67 9.04
C GLU A 47 -19.17 26.72 7.92
N ALA A 48 -19.16 27.20 6.67
CA ALA A 48 -18.67 26.43 5.52
C ALA A 48 -17.20 26.00 5.66
N LYS A 49 -16.36 26.83 6.30
CA LYS A 49 -14.96 26.50 6.62
C LYS A 49 -14.92 25.30 7.57
N THR A 50 -15.68 25.36 8.66
CA THR A 50 -15.70 24.31 9.67
C THR A 50 -16.11 22.96 9.08
N THR A 51 -17.16 22.96 8.25
CA THR A 51 -17.61 21.74 7.55
C THR A 51 -16.51 21.20 6.63
N PHE A 52 -15.87 22.05 5.83
CA PHE A 52 -14.81 21.63 4.92
C PHE A 52 -13.58 21.08 5.67
N THR A 53 -13.12 21.75 6.72
CA THR A 53 -12.02 21.27 7.58
C THR A 53 -12.35 19.91 8.22
N THR A 54 -13.59 19.72 8.64
CA THR A 54 -14.06 18.44 9.20
C THR A 54 -14.02 17.32 8.13
N SER A 55 -14.49 17.61 6.91
CA SER A 55 -14.41 16.66 5.80
C SER A 55 -12.97 16.32 5.41
N ILE A 56 -12.03 17.27 5.49
CA ILE A 56 -10.60 17.00 5.28
C ILE A 56 -10.06 16.04 6.34
N GLN A 57 -10.38 16.26 7.62
CA GLN A 57 -9.94 15.36 8.69
C GLN A 57 -10.46 13.93 8.49
N GLN A 58 -11.74 13.78 8.14
CA GLN A 58 -12.33 12.47 7.83
C GLN A 58 -11.64 11.81 6.62
N TRP A 59 -11.32 12.60 5.59
CA TRP A 59 -10.59 12.10 4.42
C TRP A 59 -9.16 11.66 4.78
N LEU A 60 -8.44 12.43 5.61
CA LEU A 60 -7.10 12.08 6.10
C LEU A 60 -7.11 10.78 6.93
N GLU A 61 -8.12 10.58 7.77
CA GLU A 61 -8.31 9.31 8.49
C GLU A 61 -8.53 8.14 7.53
N GLY A 62 -9.35 8.34 6.49
CA GLY A 62 -9.57 7.35 5.44
C GLY A 62 -8.27 7.02 4.69
N LEU A 63 -7.49 8.04 4.33
CA LEU A 63 -6.21 7.88 3.66
C LEU A 63 -5.20 7.11 4.53
N SER A 64 -5.15 7.40 5.83
CA SER A 64 -4.31 6.67 6.78
C SER A 64 -4.63 5.17 6.80
N LYS A 65 -5.93 4.81 6.76
CA LYS A 65 -6.35 3.41 6.66
C LYS A 65 -5.93 2.75 5.35
N VAL A 66 -5.98 3.48 4.22
CA VAL A 66 -5.49 2.99 2.93
C VAL A 66 -3.98 2.71 3.00
N LYS A 67 -3.20 3.64 3.54
CA LYS A 67 -1.75 3.46 3.72
C LYS A 67 -1.43 2.25 4.60
N GLN A 68 -2.16 2.07 5.70
CA GLN A 68 -2.01 0.90 6.56
C GLN A 68 -2.32 -0.39 5.80
N GLY A 69 -3.43 -0.44 5.05
CA GLY A 69 -3.80 -1.61 4.26
C GLY A 69 -2.78 -1.96 3.18
N LEU A 70 -2.16 -0.96 2.54
CA LEU A 70 -1.07 -1.17 1.59
C LEU A 70 0.16 -1.79 2.27
N LEU A 71 0.49 -1.35 3.48
CA LEU A 71 1.61 -1.89 4.25
C LEU A 71 1.35 -3.33 4.72
N ASP A 72 0.13 -3.62 5.16
CA ASP A 72 -0.30 -4.97 5.53
C ASP A 72 -0.25 -5.92 4.33
N LEU A 73 -0.72 -5.46 3.17
CA LEU A 73 -0.69 -6.23 1.92
C LEU A 73 0.75 -6.52 1.47
N ASN A 74 1.64 -5.54 1.57
CA ASN A 74 3.06 -5.72 1.24
C ASN A 74 3.73 -6.75 2.17
N THR A 75 3.42 -6.69 3.47
CA THR A 75 3.89 -7.66 4.47
C THR A 75 3.36 -9.07 4.17
N ALA A 76 2.07 -9.20 3.87
CA ALA A 76 1.44 -10.48 3.56
C ALA A 76 2.03 -11.12 2.30
N MET A 77 2.25 -10.35 1.23
CA MET A 77 2.88 -10.84 0.01
C MET A 77 4.34 -11.25 0.23
N THR A 78 5.10 -10.49 1.02
CA THR A 78 6.48 -10.85 1.37
C THR A 78 6.53 -12.18 2.14
N SER A 79 5.63 -12.36 3.10
CA SER A 79 5.49 -13.60 3.86
C SER A 79 5.06 -14.79 2.99
N HIS A 80 4.11 -14.56 2.06
CA HIS A 80 3.69 -15.57 1.11
C HIS A 80 4.84 -16.04 0.22
N TYR A 81 5.64 -15.11 -0.30
CA TYR A 81 6.82 -15.45 -1.10
C TYR A 81 7.80 -16.34 -0.33
N GLN A 82 8.12 -15.98 0.92
CA GLN A 82 9.01 -16.77 1.78
C GLN A 82 8.47 -18.18 2.05
N THR A 83 7.17 -18.29 2.33
CA THR A 83 6.52 -19.58 2.60
C THR A 83 6.48 -20.46 1.36
N SER A 84 6.12 -19.91 0.20
CA SER A 84 6.11 -20.65 -1.07
C SER A 84 7.49 -21.16 -1.42
N ALA A 85 8.52 -20.32 -1.30
CA ALA A 85 9.91 -20.72 -1.56
C ALA A 85 10.36 -21.86 -0.63
N GLN A 86 9.94 -21.84 0.65
CA GLN A 86 10.30 -22.87 1.62
C GLN A 86 9.57 -24.19 1.38
N VAL A 87 8.27 -24.17 1.07
CA VAL A 87 7.51 -25.37 0.70
C VAL A 87 8.08 -26.02 -0.57
N GLU A 88 8.50 -25.21 -1.54
CA GLU A 88 9.17 -25.72 -2.74
C GLU A 88 10.52 -26.37 -2.44
N GLN A 89 11.33 -25.76 -1.57
CA GLN A 89 12.59 -26.33 -1.13
C GLN A 89 12.38 -27.66 -0.40
N ASP A 90 11.38 -27.73 0.48
CA ASP A 90 11.02 -28.95 1.20
C ASP A 90 10.50 -30.05 0.26
N ASN A 91 9.71 -29.69 -0.75
CA ASN A 91 9.25 -30.61 -1.79
C ASN A 91 10.40 -31.13 -2.66
N ALA A 92 11.34 -30.25 -3.06
CA ALA A 92 12.52 -30.62 -3.84
C ALA A 92 13.45 -31.53 -3.05
N LEU A 93 13.66 -31.25 -1.76
CA LEU A 93 14.41 -32.12 -0.85
C LEU A 93 13.71 -33.47 -0.68
N SER A 94 12.39 -33.49 -0.45
CA SER A 94 11.62 -34.73 -0.28
C SER A 94 11.63 -35.61 -1.53
N ALA A 95 11.51 -34.99 -2.72
CA ALA A 95 11.61 -35.69 -4.00
C ALA A 95 13.02 -36.24 -4.28
N SER A 96 14.07 -35.69 -3.66
CA SER A 96 15.43 -36.21 -3.76
C SER A 96 15.66 -37.49 -2.95
N TRP A 97 14.76 -37.83 -2.01
CA TRP A 97 14.90 -39.00 -1.13
C TRP A 97 13.97 -40.18 -1.50
N THR A 98 13.16 -40.04 -2.55
CA THR A 98 12.31 -41.09 -3.14
C THR A 98 12.81 -41.52 -4.50
#